data_AF-A0A952Q5P2-F1
#
_entry.id   AF-A0A952Q5P2-F1
#
_cell.length_a   1.000
_cell.length_b   1.000
_cell.length_c   1.000
_cell.angle_alpha   90.00
_cell.angle_beta   90.00
_cell.angle_gamma   90.00
#
_symmetry.space_group_name_H-M   'P 1'
#
loop_
_entity.id
_entity.type
_entity.pdbx_description
1 polymer ?
#
loop_
_entity_poly.entity_id
_entity_poly.type
_entity_poly.pdbx_seq_one_letter_code
_entity_poly.pdbx_strand_id
1 'polypeptide(L)'
;MANLVKVESAPAAIDKEKISDIRDRLLNPFPRLSLGSLSLILLTIVILWWAASGVQPDWEQINRGKTPLDAIIEFVGNLFPPQWEMLHVHIGTDANGAITVQQDTSLQLEKDLDYQFQYPLVLKFIVETIQMALIGTIVGVFLSFPFALLAARNTAPNPAIYYVTRLILNAIRSVPEIVWALIFVAAVGLGPFSGVLALAVAGIGSKGKLYAEAIEAIDPQQVMAVRATGAGRLQVFAYGVVPQALPLVLSYTLLSFESNVRAATILGLVGAGGVGFLLTKYLNLFQFKELMGTVILLVVAVTVIDRFSDYLRKKFI
;
A
#
# COMPACT_ATOMS: atom_id res chain seq x y z
N MET A 1 3.31 -74.50 18.53
CA MET A 1 3.11 -73.05 18.79
C MET A 1 2.56 -72.42 17.51
N ALA A 2 1.24 -72.31 17.42
CA ALA A 2 0.54 -71.66 16.32
C ALA A 2 0.28 -70.20 16.72
N ASN A 3 0.75 -69.25 15.91
CA ASN A 3 0.38 -67.85 16.06
C ASN A 3 -0.30 -67.43 14.75
N LEU A 4 -1.63 -67.49 14.77
CA LEU A 4 -2.48 -67.08 13.67
C LEU A 4 -2.48 -65.54 13.62
N VAL A 5 -1.96 -65.02 12.52
CA VAL A 5 -2.07 -63.62 12.13
C VAL A 5 -3.55 -63.28 12.02
N LYS A 6 -4.01 -62.43 12.95
CA LYS A 6 -5.37 -61.89 12.98
C LYS A 6 -5.52 -60.96 11.79
N VAL A 7 -6.18 -61.42 10.74
CA VAL A 7 -6.56 -60.60 9.58
C VAL A 7 -7.47 -59.49 10.07
N GLU A 8 -6.97 -58.27 9.99
CA GLU A 8 -7.66 -57.04 10.35
C GLU A 8 -8.91 -56.88 9.47
N SER A 9 -10.00 -56.49 10.13
CA SER A 9 -11.35 -56.38 9.58
C SER A 9 -11.42 -55.52 8.31
N ALA A 10 -12.32 -55.89 7.41
CA ALA A 10 -12.66 -55.21 6.16
C ALA A 10 -12.72 -53.66 6.30
N PRO A 11 -12.30 -52.91 5.25
CA PRO A 11 -12.35 -51.44 5.29
C PRO A 11 -13.79 -50.98 5.52
N ALA A 12 -13.97 -50.06 6.48
CA ALA A 12 -15.25 -49.44 6.80
C ALA A 12 -15.96 -48.99 5.51
N ALA A 13 -17.24 -49.32 5.38
CA ALA A 13 -18.05 -48.95 4.22
C ALA A 13 -17.91 -47.44 3.96
N ILE A 14 -17.35 -47.09 2.82
CA ILE A 14 -17.08 -45.69 2.47
C ILE A 14 -18.43 -44.99 2.30
N ASP A 15 -18.67 -44.01 3.15
CA ASP A 15 -19.90 -43.24 3.21
C ASP A 15 -20.16 -42.52 1.88
N LYS A 16 -21.18 -42.99 1.14
CA LYS A 16 -21.55 -42.47 -0.18
C LYS A 16 -22.00 -41.02 -0.12
N GLU A 17 -22.56 -40.57 1.01
CA GLU A 17 -23.00 -39.19 1.21
C GLU A 17 -21.79 -38.26 1.31
N LYS A 18 -20.75 -38.69 2.04
CA LYS A 18 -19.47 -37.98 2.13
C LYS A 18 -18.74 -37.90 0.79
N ILE A 19 -18.79 -38.97 -0.02
CA ILE A 19 -18.23 -38.95 -1.39
C ILE A 19 -18.99 -37.96 -2.27
N SER A 20 -20.33 -37.95 -2.19
CA SER A 20 -21.17 -37.01 -2.94
C SER A 20 -20.84 -35.57 -2.57
N ASP A 21 -20.73 -35.22 -1.28
CA ASP A 21 -20.39 -33.87 -0.86
C ASP A 21 -18.96 -33.46 -1.31
N ILE A 22 -17.98 -34.38 -1.20
CA ILE A 22 -16.62 -34.12 -1.70
C ILE A 22 -16.63 -33.93 -3.22
N ARG A 23 -17.35 -34.77 -3.96
CA ARG A 23 -17.52 -34.65 -5.41
C ARG A 23 -18.15 -33.30 -5.78
N ASP A 24 -19.21 -32.91 -5.09
CA ASP A 24 -19.90 -31.63 -5.36
C ASP A 24 -19.05 -30.42 -5.00
N ARG A 25 -18.20 -30.52 -3.97
CA ARG A 25 -17.19 -29.49 -3.63
C ARG A 25 -16.08 -29.40 -4.67
N LEU A 26 -15.65 -30.52 -5.23
CA LEU A 26 -14.65 -30.55 -6.30
C LEU A 26 -15.22 -30.06 -7.64
N LEU A 27 -16.51 -30.30 -7.90
CA LEU A 27 -17.19 -29.91 -9.13
C LEU A 27 -17.69 -28.46 -9.14
N ASN A 28 -17.77 -27.78 -7.99
CA ASN A 28 -18.15 -26.37 -7.91
C ASN A 28 -17.01 -25.48 -7.43
N PRO A 29 -16.35 -24.76 -8.36
CA PRO A 29 -15.13 -24.05 -8.09
C PRO A 29 -15.10 -23.07 -6.95
N PHE A 30 -16.27 -22.45 -6.81
CA PHE A 30 -16.46 -21.18 -6.17
C PHE A 30 -16.96 -21.42 -4.75
N PRO A 31 -16.44 -20.66 -3.77
CA PRO A 31 -16.94 -20.73 -2.41
C PRO A 31 -18.45 -20.46 -2.43
N ARG A 32 -19.24 -21.35 -1.82
CA ARG A 32 -20.67 -21.10 -1.64
C ARG A 32 -20.81 -19.80 -0.82
N LEU A 33 -21.57 -18.84 -1.36
CA LEU A 33 -21.84 -17.57 -0.68
C LEU A 33 -22.66 -17.84 0.59
N SER A 34 -21.98 -18.09 1.71
CA SER A 34 -22.60 -18.17 3.02
C SER A 34 -22.97 -16.78 3.51
N LEU A 35 -23.95 -16.68 4.41
CA LEU A 35 -24.30 -15.42 5.08
C LEU A 35 -23.06 -14.74 5.70
N GLY A 36 -22.14 -15.54 6.25
CA GLY A 36 -20.85 -15.06 6.77
C GLY A 36 -19.97 -14.43 5.70
N SER A 37 -19.83 -15.06 4.54
CA SER A 37 -19.05 -14.50 3.42
C SER A 37 -19.66 -13.20 2.88
N LEU A 38 -20.99 -13.11 2.82
CA LEU A 38 -21.68 -11.88 2.40
C LEU A 38 -21.47 -10.75 3.43
N SER A 39 -21.53 -11.06 4.72
CA SER A 39 -21.25 -10.08 5.77
C SER A 39 -19.81 -9.56 5.72
N LEU A 40 -18.85 -10.44 5.41
CA LEU A 40 -17.45 -10.08 5.27
C LEU A 40 -17.22 -9.21 4.03
N ILE A 41 -17.81 -9.59 2.89
CA ILE A 41 -17.76 -8.78 1.66
C ILE A 41 -18.37 -7.39 1.90
N LEU A 42 -19.54 -7.33 2.54
CA LEU A 42 -20.18 -6.06 2.88
C LEU A 42 -19.30 -5.22 3.81
N LEU A 43 -18.72 -5.83 4.84
CA LEU A 43 -17.82 -5.16 5.77
C LEU A 43 -16.56 -4.64 5.04
N THR A 44 -15.99 -5.43 4.14
CA THR A 44 -14.89 -4.97 3.27
C THR A 44 -15.33 -3.76 2.45
N ILE A 45 -16.46 -3.85 1.74
CA ILE A 45 -16.97 -2.73 0.93
C ILE A 45 -17.18 -1.47 1.78
N VAL A 46 -17.75 -1.60 2.98
CA VAL A 46 -17.95 -0.47 3.92
C VAL A 46 -16.62 0.14 4.36
N ILE A 47 -15.63 -0.68 4.70
CA ILE A 47 -14.29 -0.21 5.08
C ILE A 47 -13.62 0.52 3.91
N LEU A 48 -13.73 -0.03 2.69
CA LEU A 48 -13.16 0.60 1.49
C LEU A 48 -13.84 1.92 1.17
N TRP A 49 -15.16 1.97 1.29
CA TRP A 49 -15.93 3.20 1.11
C TRP A 49 -15.51 4.27 2.13
N TRP A 50 -15.44 3.89 3.40
CA TRP A 50 -14.98 4.78 4.47
C TRP A 50 -13.56 5.29 4.22
N ALA A 51 -12.64 4.41 3.84
CA ALA A 51 -11.27 4.81 3.55
C ALA A 51 -11.18 5.71 2.32
N ALA A 52 -11.92 5.40 1.25
CA ALA A 52 -11.96 6.22 0.03
C ALA A 52 -12.52 7.62 0.31
N SER A 53 -13.53 7.73 1.19
CA SER A 53 -14.09 9.02 1.60
C SER A 53 -13.07 9.92 2.32
N GLY A 54 -12.11 9.31 3.02
CA GLY A 54 -11.04 10.03 3.72
C GLY A 54 -9.97 10.61 2.80
N VAL A 55 -9.79 10.04 1.61
CA VAL A 55 -8.75 10.47 0.66
C VAL A 55 -9.09 11.80 -0.02
N GLN A 56 -10.38 12.17 -0.07
CA GLN A 56 -10.90 13.40 -0.70
C GLN A 56 -10.27 13.66 -2.09
N PRO A 57 -10.53 12.80 -3.09
CA PRO A 57 -9.92 12.95 -4.40
C PRO A 57 -10.37 14.26 -5.06
N ASP A 58 -9.43 15.18 -5.31
CA ASP A 58 -9.72 16.47 -5.94
C ASP A 58 -9.62 16.34 -7.46
N TRP A 59 -10.71 15.84 -8.07
CA TRP A 59 -10.81 15.67 -9.53
C TRP A 59 -10.88 17.00 -10.28
N GLU A 60 -11.19 18.10 -9.59
CA GLU A 60 -11.31 19.42 -10.20
C GLU A 60 -9.93 20.00 -10.56
N GLN A 61 -8.92 19.72 -9.73
CA GLN A 61 -7.52 20.08 -10.03
C GLN A 61 -6.98 19.38 -11.30
N ILE A 62 -7.39 18.13 -11.54
CA ILE A 62 -7.02 17.38 -12.76
C ILE A 62 -7.63 17.99 -14.03
N ASN A 63 -8.78 18.68 -13.90
CA ASN A 63 -9.55 19.20 -15.03
C ASN A 63 -9.22 20.66 -15.41
N ARG A 64 -8.30 21.35 -14.72
CA ARG A 64 -7.95 22.78 -14.98
C ARG A 64 -7.08 23.04 -16.23
N GLY A 65 -7.07 22.14 -17.21
CA GLY A 65 -6.56 22.42 -18.58
C GLY A 65 -5.10 22.04 -18.86
N LYS A 66 -4.34 21.52 -17.89
CA LYS A 66 -3.10 20.75 -18.11
C LYS A 66 -3.37 19.29 -17.78
N THR A 67 -2.90 18.34 -18.59
CA THR A 67 -3.04 16.93 -18.20
C THR A 67 -2.11 16.66 -17.01
N PRO A 68 -2.45 15.72 -16.09
CA PRO A 68 -1.56 15.35 -14.99
C PRO A 68 -0.16 14.95 -15.47
N LEU A 69 -0.09 14.36 -16.68
CA LEU A 69 1.18 14.00 -17.31
C LEU A 69 2.01 15.24 -17.65
N ASP A 70 1.39 16.31 -18.14
CA ASP A 70 2.09 17.55 -18.48
C ASP A 70 2.68 18.21 -17.23
N ALA A 71 1.94 18.21 -16.12
CA ALA A 71 2.43 18.72 -14.84
C ALA A 71 3.63 17.91 -14.32
N ILE A 72 3.58 16.58 -14.48
CA ILE A 72 4.71 15.70 -14.13
C ILE A 72 5.91 16.00 -15.04
N ILE A 73 5.70 16.12 -16.35
CA ILE A 73 6.78 16.39 -17.31
C ILE A 73 7.39 17.78 -17.05
N GLU A 74 6.58 18.79 -16.76
CA GLU A 74 7.04 20.14 -16.41
C GLU A 74 7.84 20.13 -15.11
N PHE A 75 7.33 19.47 -14.06
CA PHE A 75 8.06 19.32 -12.80
C PHE A 75 9.39 18.59 -12.98
N VAL A 76 9.38 17.45 -13.67
CA VAL A 76 10.60 16.66 -13.96
C VAL A 76 11.56 17.44 -14.85
N GLY A 77 11.06 18.18 -15.83
CA GLY A 77 11.85 19.09 -16.66
C GLY A 77 12.50 20.18 -15.82
N ASN A 78 11.77 20.75 -14.86
CA ASN A 78 12.29 21.78 -13.95
C ASN A 78 13.31 21.24 -12.93
N LEU A 79 13.41 19.91 -12.74
CA LEU A 79 14.49 19.31 -11.95
C LEU A 79 15.85 19.35 -12.67
N PHE A 80 15.87 19.58 -14.00
CA PHE A 80 17.07 19.54 -14.81
C PHE A 80 17.21 20.76 -15.74
N PRO A 81 18.32 21.52 -15.69
CA PRO A 81 19.54 21.28 -14.91
C PRO A 81 19.38 21.68 -13.43
N PRO A 82 20.02 20.96 -12.49
CA PRO A 82 19.97 21.33 -11.08
C PRO A 82 20.61 22.70 -10.86
N GLN A 83 19.86 23.61 -10.24
CA GLN A 83 20.35 24.90 -9.77
C GLN A 83 21.13 24.67 -8.46
N TRP A 84 22.41 24.34 -8.59
CA TRP A 84 23.31 24.20 -7.46
C TRP A 84 23.35 25.51 -6.67
N GLU A 85 23.09 25.43 -5.37
CA GLU A 85 23.24 26.56 -4.47
C GLU A 85 24.73 26.94 -4.43
N MET A 86 25.11 27.94 -5.22
CA MET A 86 26.46 28.47 -5.22
C MET A 86 26.63 29.28 -3.94
N LEU A 87 27.63 28.92 -3.14
CA LEU A 87 28.00 29.67 -1.95
C LEU A 87 28.49 31.06 -2.38
N HIS A 88 27.59 32.05 -2.40
CA HIS A 88 27.94 33.43 -2.68
C HIS A 88 28.56 34.06 -1.42
N VAL A 89 29.87 33.86 -1.25
CA VAL A 89 30.64 34.54 -0.20
C VAL A 89 30.76 36.02 -0.57
N HIS A 90 29.90 36.85 0.02
CA HIS A 90 30.03 38.29 -0.05
C HIS A 90 31.04 38.74 1.01
N ILE A 91 32.29 39.00 0.60
CA ILE A 91 33.24 39.75 1.44
C ILE A 91 33.02 41.22 1.13
N GLY A 92 32.19 41.87 1.93
CA GLY A 92 31.98 43.31 1.90
C GLY A 92 32.26 43.90 3.27
N THR A 93 33.02 44.99 3.30
CA THR A 93 33.09 45.92 4.42
C THR A 93 32.20 47.10 4.06
N ASP A 94 31.28 47.50 4.93
CA ASP A 94 30.65 48.81 4.83
C ASP A 94 31.68 49.90 5.17
N ALA A 95 31.39 51.16 4.84
CA ALA A 95 32.33 52.26 5.11
C ALA A 95 32.58 52.53 6.61
N ASN A 96 31.82 51.93 7.55
CA ASN A 96 31.93 52.18 8.99
C ASN A 96 31.82 50.92 9.91
N GLY A 97 31.82 49.70 9.39
CA GLY A 97 32.00 48.46 10.16
C GLY A 97 30.83 47.96 11.01
N ALA A 98 29.55 48.26 10.71
CA ALA A 98 28.42 47.88 11.59
C ALA A 98 27.32 47.05 10.92
N ILE A 99 26.91 45.95 11.58
CA ILE A 99 25.74 45.12 11.21
C ILE A 99 24.52 45.66 11.98
N THR A 100 23.45 46.02 11.27
CA THR A 100 22.15 46.34 11.88
C THR A 100 21.10 45.31 11.48
N VAL A 101 20.28 44.89 12.44
CA VAL A 101 19.17 43.95 12.27
C VAL A 101 17.88 44.71 12.61
N GLN A 102 16.93 44.75 11.68
CA GLN A 102 15.61 45.35 11.89
C GLN A 102 14.53 44.26 11.78
N GLN A 103 13.71 44.16 12.82
CA GLN A 103 12.69 43.11 13.00
C GLN A 103 11.30 43.75 12.91
N ASP A 104 10.53 43.39 11.87
CA ASP A 104 9.13 43.75 11.75
C ASP A 104 8.24 42.62 12.26
N THR A 105 7.41 42.94 13.26
CA THR A 105 6.38 42.03 13.80
C THR A 105 5.04 42.76 13.78
N SER A 106 4.10 42.29 12.97
CA SER A 106 2.67 42.40 13.29
C SER A 106 1.89 41.24 12.67
N LEU A 107 1.47 40.32 13.53
CA LEU A 107 0.47 39.30 13.24
C LEU A 107 -0.89 39.86 13.67
N GLN A 108 -1.81 40.04 12.72
CA GLN A 108 -3.23 40.15 13.01
C GLN A 108 -3.82 38.72 12.98
N LEU A 109 -4.28 38.26 14.15
CA LEU A 109 -5.04 37.02 14.30
C LEU A 109 -6.53 37.37 14.29
N GLU A 110 -7.19 37.10 13.17
CA GLU A 110 -8.65 37.01 13.12
C GLU A 110 -9.06 35.70 13.82
N LYS A 111 -9.86 35.84 14.88
CA LYS A 111 -10.28 34.76 15.77
C LYS A 111 -11.77 34.51 15.56
N ASP A 112 -12.10 33.64 14.61
CA ASP A 112 -13.44 33.06 14.55
C ASP A 112 -13.55 31.92 15.57
N LEU A 113 -14.35 32.18 16.59
CA LEU A 113 -14.72 31.24 17.65
C LEU A 113 -15.92 30.40 17.18
N ASP A 114 -15.66 29.16 16.75
CA ASP A 114 -16.69 28.14 16.66
C ASP A 114 -16.40 27.01 17.67
N TYR A 115 -17.32 26.81 18.62
CA TYR A 115 -17.18 25.80 19.67
C TYR A 115 -17.52 24.42 19.09
N GLN A 116 -16.50 23.59 18.84
CA GLN A 116 -16.67 22.19 18.46
C GLN A 116 -15.99 21.23 19.46
N PHE A 117 -16.58 20.06 19.67
CA PHE A 117 -16.11 18.99 20.56
C PHE A 117 -14.58 18.79 20.47
N GLN A 118 -13.82 19.07 21.55
CA GLN A 118 -12.36 18.98 21.56
C GLN A 118 -11.89 17.51 21.66
N TYR A 119 -11.75 16.82 20.53
CA TYR A 119 -10.83 15.68 20.42
C TYR A 119 -9.49 16.18 19.85
N PRO A 120 -8.35 15.58 20.24
CA PRO A 120 -7.05 16.03 19.74
C PRO A 120 -7.01 15.90 18.23
N LEU A 121 -6.75 17.01 17.54
CA LEU A 121 -6.66 17.13 16.08
C LEU A 121 -5.79 16.03 15.45
N VAL A 122 -4.75 15.59 16.19
CA VAL A 122 -3.86 14.48 15.86
C VAL A 122 -4.62 13.20 15.49
N LEU A 123 -5.71 12.85 16.19
CA LEU A 123 -6.46 11.62 15.92
C LEU A 123 -7.09 11.63 14.53
N LYS A 124 -7.59 12.78 14.08
CA LYS A 124 -8.12 12.94 12.72
C LYS A 124 -7.02 12.65 11.69
N PHE A 125 -5.83 13.22 11.89
CA PHE A 125 -4.70 13.03 10.97
C PHE A 125 -4.11 11.61 11.02
N ILE A 126 -4.15 10.93 12.17
CA ILE A 126 -3.79 9.51 12.25
C ILE A 126 -4.78 8.66 11.45
N VAL A 127 -6.08 8.91 11.59
CA VAL A 127 -7.11 8.23 10.79
C VAL A 127 -6.87 8.47 9.30
N GLU A 128 -6.60 9.71 8.90
CA GLU A 128 -6.27 10.07 7.52
C GLU A 128 -5.05 9.30 7.01
N THR A 129 -3.97 9.19 7.80
CA THR A 129 -2.79 8.37 7.48
C THR A 129 -3.13 6.89 7.28
N ILE A 130 -4.01 6.33 8.12
CA ILE A 130 -4.46 4.94 7.97
C ILE A 130 -5.29 4.76 6.70
N GLN A 131 -6.18 5.70 6.40
CA GLN A 131 -7.00 5.68 5.18
C GLN A 131 -6.12 5.76 3.92
N MET A 132 -5.11 6.63 3.93
CA MET A 132 -4.12 6.73 2.86
C MET A 132 -3.40 5.40 2.64
N ALA A 133 -2.90 4.80 3.72
CA ALA A 133 -2.21 3.53 3.66
C ALA A 133 -3.11 2.39 3.17
N LEU A 134 -4.38 2.35 3.60
CA LEU A 134 -5.32 1.33 3.17
C LEU A 134 -5.60 1.43 1.67
N ILE A 135 -6.00 2.61 1.18
CA ILE A 135 -6.33 2.81 -0.23
C ILE A 135 -5.09 2.65 -1.10
N GLY A 136 -3.96 3.26 -0.72
CA GLY A 136 -2.70 3.12 -1.44
C GLY A 136 -2.23 1.66 -1.53
N THR A 137 -2.43 0.88 -0.47
CA THR A 137 -2.13 -0.55 -0.48
C THR A 137 -3.02 -1.30 -1.44
N ILE A 138 -4.33 -1.04 -1.44
CA ILE A 138 -5.29 -1.78 -2.26
C ILE A 138 -5.13 -1.47 -3.74
N VAL A 139 -5.00 -0.19 -4.09
CA VAL A 139 -4.71 0.22 -5.45
C VAL A 139 -3.36 -0.35 -5.89
N GLY A 140 -2.34 -0.27 -5.04
CA GLY A 140 -1.02 -0.87 -5.30
C GLY A 140 -1.10 -2.37 -5.52
N VAL A 141 -1.81 -3.12 -4.67
CA VAL A 141 -2.04 -4.58 -4.80
C VAL A 141 -2.71 -4.91 -6.12
N PHE A 142 -3.81 -4.21 -6.44
CA PHE A 142 -4.57 -4.43 -7.67
C PHE A 142 -3.71 -4.21 -8.92
N LEU A 143 -2.94 -3.11 -8.94
CA LEU A 143 -2.02 -2.80 -10.03
C LEU A 143 -0.82 -3.75 -10.05
N SER A 144 -0.33 -4.24 -8.91
CA SER A 144 0.81 -5.16 -8.84
C SER A 144 0.52 -6.55 -9.40
N PHE A 145 -0.71 -7.06 -9.29
CA PHE A 145 -1.05 -8.41 -9.77
C PHE A 145 -0.73 -8.65 -11.26
N PRO A 146 -1.15 -7.81 -12.22
CA PRO A 146 -0.80 -8.02 -13.62
C PRO A 146 0.71 -7.97 -13.86
N PHE A 147 1.43 -7.03 -13.24
CA PHE A 147 2.89 -6.99 -13.35
C PHE A 147 3.55 -8.22 -12.73
N ALA A 148 3.02 -8.74 -11.63
CA ALA A 148 3.54 -9.95 -10.98
C ALA A 148 3.43 -11.18 -11.90
N LEU A 149 2.30 -11.34 -12.59
CA LEU A 149 2.10 -12.43 -13.56
C LEU A 149 3.06 -12.34 -14.75
N LEU A 150 3.38 -11.12 -15.20
CA LEU A 150 4.32 -10.89 -16.28
C LEU A 150 5.80 -11.01 -15.83
N ALA A 151 6.08 -10.76 -14.54
CA ALA A 151 7.41 -10.81 -13.95
C ALA A 151 7.81 -12.18 -13.36
N ALA A 152 6.88 -13.15 -13.33
CA ALA A 152 7.12 -14.50 -12.84
C ALA A 152 7.47 -15.46 -13.99
N ARG A 153 8.58 -16.20 -13.88
CA ARG A 153 9.12 -17.09 -14.93
C ARG A 153 8.14 -18.18 -15.39
N ASN A 154 7.28 -18.65 -14.50
CA ASN A 154 6.34 -19.74 -14.77
C ASN A 154 5.02 -19.28 -15.41
N THR A 155 4.67 -17.99 -15.32
CA THR A 155 3.44 -17.43 -15.91
C THR A 155 3.70 -16.45 -17.05
N ALA A 156 4.92 -15.91 -17.17
CA ALA A 156 5.28 -14.96 -18.22
C ALA A 156 5.11 -15.56 -19.64
N PRO A 157 4.53 -14.82 -20.60
CA PRO A 157 4.31 -15.35 -21.96
C PRO A 157 5.60 -15.62 -22.74
N ASN A 158 6.63 -14.78 -22.54
CA ASN A 158 7.94 -14.94 -23.16
C ASN A 158 9.05 -14.37 -22.25
N PRO A 159 10.32 -14.78 -22.46
CA PRO A 159 11.45 -14.30 -21.65
C PRO A 159 11.68 -12.79 -21.73
N ALA A 160 11.39 -12.16 -22.87
CA ALA A 160 11.59 -10.72 -23.06
C ALA A 160 10.67 -9.90 -22.15
N ILE A 161 9.37 -10.21 -22.13
CA ILE A 161 8.37 -9.60 -21.24
C ILE A 161 8.79 -9.81 -19.78
N TYR A 162 9.25 -11.00 -19.42
CA TYR A 162 9.75 -11.28 -18.08
C TYR A 162 10.89 -10.32 -17.67
N TYR A 163 11.92 -10.17 -18.50
CA TYR A 163 13.05 -9.29 -18.19
C TYR A 163 12.66 -7.81 -18.19
N VAL A 164 11.86 -7.36 -19.17
CA VAL A 164 11.38 -5.97 -19.27
C VAL A 164 10.51 -5.62 -18.07
N THR A 165 9.58 -6.49 -17.69
CA THR A 165 8.69 -6.25 -16.54
C THR A 165 9.50 -6.17 -15.25
N ARG A 166 10.47 -7.07 -15.04
CA ARG A 166 11.36 -6.99 -13.87
C ARG A 166 12.22 -5.72 -13.86
N LEU A 167 12.67 -5.27 -15.02
CA LEU A 167 13.42 -4.01 -15.14
C LEU A 167 12.54 -2.82 -14.73
N ILE A 168 11.30 -2.75 -15.22
CA ILE A 168 10.33 -1.70 -14.84
C ILE A 168 10.07 -1.72 -13.33
N LEU A 169 9.80 -2.90 -12.76
CA LEU A 169 9.55 -3.05 -11.32
C LEU A 169 10.77 -2.62 -10.49
N ASN A 170 11.98 -2.99 -10.91
CA ASN A 170 13.21 -2.56 -10.26
C ASN A 170 13.38 -1.03 -10.36
N ALA A 171 13.09 -0.42 -11.52
CA ALA A 171 13.20 1.03 -11.71
C ALA A 171 12.25 1.80 -10.79
N ILE A 172 10.97 1.39 -10.73
CA ILE A 172 9.97 2.00 -9.84
C ILE A 172 10.40 1.89 -8.37
N ARG A 173 10.93 0.73 -7.97
CA ARG A 173 11.39 0.47 -6.59
C ARG A 173 12.65 1.25 -6.21
N SER A 174 13.51 1.59 -7.17
CA SER A 174 14.72 2.38 -6.91
C SER A 174 14.40 3.82 -6.52
N VAL A 175 13.22 4.32 -6.88
CA VAL A 175 12.77 5.67 -6.53
C VAL A 175 12.11 5.65 -5.14
N PRO A 176 12.63 6.41 -4.15
CA PRO A 176 12.03 6.49 -2.83
C PRO A 176 10.59 7.02 -2.86
N GLU A 177 9.76 6.57 -1.91
CA GLU A 177 8.33 6.92 -1.86
C GLU A 177 8.07 8.43 -1.71
N ILE A 178 8.98 9.14 -1.04
CA ILE A 178 8.92 10.60 -0.89
C ILE A 178 9.06 11.33 -2.24
N VAL A 179 9.84 10.78 -3.18
CA VAL A 179 9.99 11.35 -4.51
C VAL A 179 8.71 11.17 -5.31
N TRP A 180 8.07 10.00 -5.21
CA TRP A 180 6.74 9.78 -5.79
C TRP A 180 5.71 10.75 -5.21
N ALA A 181 5.75 11.00 -3.89
CA ALA A 181 4.87 11.98 -3.27
C ALA A 181 5.10 13.39 -3.83
N LEU A 182 6.34 13.84 -3.99
CA LEU A 182 6.64 15.15 -4.59
C LEU A 182 6.09 15.27 -6.01
N ILE A 183 6.25 14.23 -6.84
CA ILE A 183 5.72 14.20 -8.21
C ILE A 183 4.18 14.32 -8.19
N PHE A 184 3.50 13.54 -7.35
CA PHE A 184 2.04 13.58 -7.29
C PHE A 184 1.47 14.83 -6.61
N VAL A 185 2.21 15.42 -5.67
CA VAL A 185 1.86 16.72 -5.09
C VAL A 185 1.96 17.81 -6.15
N ALA A 186 2.99 17.80 -6.99
CA ALA A 186 3.09 18.73 -8.12
C ALA A 186 1.99 18.51 -9.17
N ALA A 187 1.58 17.26 -9.39
CA ALA A 187 0.61 16.90 -10.42
C ALA A 187 -0.86 17.11 -10.01
N VAL A 188 -1.20 16.86 -8.75
CA VAL A 188 -2.59 16.82 -8.26
C VAL A 188 -2.84 17.75 -7.06
N GLY A 189 -1.78 18.39 -6.56
CA GLY A 189 -1.85 19.30 -5.43
C GLY A 189 -1.54 18.65 -4.07
N LEU A 190 -1.54 19.52 -3.06
CA LEU A 190 -1.34 19.15 -1.66
C LEU A 190 -2.53 18.35 -1.12
N GLY A 191 -2.26 17.34 -0.30
CA GLY A 191 -3.29 16.59 0.40
C GLY A 191 -3.17 15.07 0.32
N PRO A 192 -4.09 14.32 0.94
CA PRO A 192 -4.00 12.86 1.10
C PRO A 192 -4.02 12.09 -0.22
N PHE A 193 -4.68 12.64 -1.24
CA PHE A 193 -4.83 11.98 -2.53
C PHE A 193 -3.48 11.80 -3.24
N SER A 194 -2.60 12.81 -3.23
CA SER A 194 -1.26 12.68 -3.81
C SER A 194 -0.41 11.65 -3.04
N GLY A 195 -0.57 11.57 -1.72
CA GLY A 195 0.08 10.53 -0.91
C GLY A 195 -0.42 9.11 -1.22
N VAL A 196 -1.72 8.93 -1.45
CA VAL A 196 -2.29 7.63 -1.89
C VAL A 196 -1.72 7.20 -3.23
N LEU A 197 -1.64 8.11 -4.21
CA LEU A 197 -1.07 7.82 -5.52
C LEU A 197 0.41 7.45 -5.41
N ALA A 198 1.16 8.15 -4.57
CA ALA A 198 2.56 7.85 -4.30
C ALA A 198 2.75 6.45 -3.71
N LEU A 199 1.98 6.10 -2.67
CA LEU A 199 2.00 4.77 -2.05
C LEU A 199 1.58 3.67 -3.03
N ALA A 200 0.61 3.94 -3.89
CA ALA A 200 0.16 3.00 -4.90
C ALA A 200 1.27 2.71 -5.91
N VAL A 201 1.86 3.75 -6.52
CA VAL A 201 2.91 3.60 -7.55
C VAL A 201 4.18 3.01 -6.97
N ALA A 202 4.68 3.50 -5.84
CA ALA A 202 5.82 2.88 -5.16
C ALA A 202 5.52 1.41 -4.78
N GLY A 203 4.28 1.14 -4.39
CA GLY A 203 3.76 -0.18 -4.12
C GLY A 203 3.87 -1.13 -5.31
N ILE A 204 3.66 -0.65 -6.55
CA ILE A 204 3.75 -1.48 -7.76
C ILE A 204 5.11 -2.16 -7.87
N GLY A 205 6.20 -1.40 -7.74
CA GLY A 205 7.57 -1.90 -7.86
C GLY A 205 7.90 -2.94 -6.78
N SER A 206 7.59 -2.63 -5.52
CA SER A 206 7.90 -3.51 -4.38
C SER A 206 7.02 -4.76 -4.34
N LYS A 207 5.68 -4.59 -4.37
CA LYS A 207 4.71 -5.69 -4.25
C LYS A 207 4.69 -6.55 -5.52
N GLY A 208 4.81 -5.94 -6.70
CA GLY A 208 4.82 -6.68 -7.97
C GLY A 208 5.93 -7.71 -8.04
N LYS A 209 7.12 -7.37 -7.54
CA LYS A 209 8.26 -8.30 -7.48
C LYS A 209 8.08 -9.38 -6.41
N LEU A 210 7.64 -9.01 -5.21
CA LEU A 210 7.37 -9.97 -4.13
C LEU A 210 6.27 -10.97 -4.54
N TYR A 211 5.23 -10.52 -5.24
CA TYR A 211 4.17 -11.40 -5.74
C TYR A 211 4.67 -12.27 -6.89
N ALA A 212 5.54 -11.76 -7.76
CA ALA A 212 6.16 -12.58 -8.79
C ALA A 212 7.02 -13.71 -8.18
N GLU A 213 7.80 -13.41 -7.14
CA GLU A 213 8.58 -14.40 -6.39
C GLU A 213 7.67 -15.42 -5.68
N ALA A 214 6.53 -14.97 -5.13
CA ALA A 214 5.54 -15.87 -4.55
C ALA A 214 4.92 -16.82 -5.58
N ILE A 215 4.65 -16.33 -6.79
CA ILE A 215 4.14 -17.14 -7.89
C ILE A 215 5.22 -18.09 -8.40
N GLU A 216 6.49 -17.67 -8.47
CA GLU A 216 7.61 -18.54 -8.88
C GLU A 216 7.90 -19.67 -7.89
N ALA A 217 7.60 -19.47 -6.61
CA ALA A 217 7.85 -20.43 -5.53
C ALA A 217 6.85 -21.60 -5.47
N ILE A 218 5.78 -21.59 -6.28
CA ILE A 218 4.77 -22.66 -6.29
C ILE A 218 5.35 -23.98 -6.83
N ASP A 219 4.77 -25.10 -6.40
CA ASP A 219 5.16 -26.42 -6.89
C ASP A 219 4.61 -26.66 -8.31
N PRO A 220 5.49 -26.79 -9.34
CA PRO A 220 5.05 -27.04 -10.70
C PRO A 220 4.35 -28.39 -10.87
N GLN A 221 4.60 -29.37 -9.99
CA GLN A 221 3.99 -30.70 -10.08
C GLN A 221 2.48 -30.64 -9.81
N GLN A 222 2.05 -29.85 -8.82
CA GLN A 222 0.63 -29.62 -8.54
C GLN A 222 -0.07 -28.92 -9.72
N VAL A 223 0.61 -27.96 -10.37
CA VAL A 223 0.08 -27.27 -11.54
C VAL A 223 -0.07 -28.22 -12.73
N MET A 224 0.90 -29.11 -12.94
CA MET A 224 0.84 -30.14 -14.00
C MET A 224 -0.26 -31.18 -13.73
N ALA A 225 -0.46 -31.58 -12.47
CA ALA A 225 -1.53 -32.49 -12.10
C ALA A 225 -2.92 -31.92 -12.45
N VAL A 226 -3.17 -30.65 -12.17
CA VAL A 226 -4.42 -29.98 -12.56
C VAL A 226 -4.54 -29.94 -14.09
N ARG A 227 -3.47 -29.62 -14.82
CA ARG A 227 -3.47 -29.62 -16.29
C ARG A 227 -3.76 -31.01 -16.89
N ALA A 228 -3.26 -32.08 -16.28
CA ALA A 228 -3.45 -33.45 -16.75
C ALA A 228 -4.92 -33.91 -16.72
N THR A 229 -5.77 -33.26 -15.93
CA THR A 229 -7.22 -33.51 -15.90
C THR A 229 -7.98 -32.99 -17.13
N GLY A 230 -7.30 -32.29 -18.05
CA GLY A 230 -7.93 -31.60 -19.19
C GLY A 230 -8.39 -30.18 -18.88
N ALA A 231 -8.01 -29.63 -17.71
CA ALA A 231 -8.38 -28.28 -17.29
C ALA A 231 -7.83 -27.20 -18.24
N GLY A 232 -8.66 -26.20 -18.57
CA GLY A 232 -8.28 -25.05 -19.38
C GLY A 232 -7.28 -24.11 -18.69
N ARG A 233 -6.67 -23.18 -19.42
CA ARG A 233 -5.64 -22.26 -18.88
C ARG A 233 -6.10 -21.48 -17.64
N LEU A 234 -7.32 -20.95 -17.66
CA LEU A 234 -7.90 -20.22 -16.54
C LEU A 234 -8.17 -21.12 -15.33
N GLN A 235 -8.57 -22.37 -15.56
CA GLN A 235 -8.79 -23.35 -14.48
C GLN A 235 -7.46 -23.77 -13.85
N VAL A 236 -6.42 -24.01 -14.65
CA VAL A 236 -5.06 -24.31 -14.15
C VAL A 236 -4.53 -23.14 -13.32
N PHE A 237 -4.78 -21.90 -13.74
CA PHE A 237 -4.40 -20.74 -12.95
C PHE A 237 -5.18 -20.65 -11.64
N ALA A 238 -6.52 -20.73 -11.69
CA ALA A 238 -7.38 -20.59 -10.53
C ALA A 238 -7.22 -21.72 -9.48
N TYR A 239 -6.92 -22.95 -9.91
CA TYR A 239 -6.85 -24.12 -9.04
C TYR A 239 -5.44 -24.68 -8.82
N GLY A 240 -4.50 -24.39 -9.73
CA GLY A 240 -3.11 -24.80 -9.59
C GLY A 240 -2.23 -23.70 -9.01
N VAL A 241 -2.38 -22.45 -9.47
CA VAL A 241 -1.44 -21.37 -9.15
C VAL A 241 -1.91 -20.52 -7.97
N VAL A 242 -3.13 -19.98 -8.05
CA VAL A 242 -3.67 -19.05 -7.06
C VAL A 242 -3.67 -19.62 -5.64
N PRO A 243 -4.14 -20.86 -5.38
CA PRO A 243 -4.25 -21.37 -4.02
C PRO A 243 -2.88 -21.54 -3.34
N GLN A 244 -1.84 -21.85 -4.11
CA GLN A 244 -0.47 -22.01 -3.61
C GLN A 244 0.21 -20.66 -3.33
N ALA A 245 0.01 -19.67 -4.21
CA ALA A 245 0.63 -18.36 -4.08
C ALA A 245 -0.09 -17.45 -3.06
N LEU A 246 -1.41 -17.66 -2.86
CA LEU A 246 -2.26 -16.77 -2.07
C LEU A 246 -1.80 -16.56 -0.62
N PRO A 247 -1.38 -17.58 0.16
CA PRO A 247 -0.93 -17.37 1.53
C PRO A 247 0.27 -16.40 1.61
N LEU A 248 1.22 -16.56 0.69
CA LEU A 248 2.42 -15.72 0.65
C LEU A 248 2.11 -14.30 0.16
N VAL A 249 1.24 -14.16 -0.85
CA VAL A 249 0.75 -12.86 -1.33
C VAL A 249 0.01 -12.10 -0.22
N LEU A 250 -0.85 -12.78 0.56
CA LEU A 250 -1.54 -12.18 1.70
C LEU A 250 -0.56 -11.74 2.78
N SER A 251 0.44 -12.58 3.09
CA SER A 251 1.51 -12.25 4.04
C SER A 251 2.24 -10.96 3.65
N TYR A 252 2.63 -10.84 2.38
CA TYR A 252 3.29 -9.65 1.84
C TYR A 252 2.37 -8.43 1.77
N THR A 253 1.08 -8.62 1.48
CA THR A 253 0.09 -7.54 1.48
C THR A 253 -0.05 -6.92 2.87
N LEU A 254 -0.18 -7.76 3.91
CA LEU A 254 -0.31 -7.30 5.30
C LEU A 254 0.94 -6.58 5.79
N LEU A 255 2.14 -7.11 5.49
CA LEU A 255 3.40 -6.40 5.80
C LEU A 255 3.49 -5.05 5.08
N SER A 256 3.05 -5.02 3.83
CA SER A 256 3.09 -3.80 3.04
C SER A 256 2.10 -2.76 3.56
N PHE A 257 0.93 -3.17 4.06
CA PHE A 257 -0.04 -2.26 4.67
C PHE A 257 0.56 -1.54 5.88
N GLU A 258 1.17 -2.30 6.78
CA GLU A 258 1.88 -1.76 7.95
C GLU A 258 2.98 -0.77 7.53
N SER A 259 3.84 -1.18 6.59
CA SER A 259 4.91 -0.32 6.07
C SER A 259 4.34 0.95 5.43
N ASN A 260 3.22 0.85 4.71
CA ASN A 260 2.57 1.98 4.07
C ASN A 260 1.98 2.98 5.10
N VAL A 261 1.50 2.54 6.27
CA VAL A 261 1.07 3.44 7.37
C VAL A 261 2.24 4.28 7.86
N ARG A 262 3.41 3.65 8.05
CA ARG A 262 4.63 4.34 8.47
C ARG A 262 5.10 5.31 7.39
N ALA A 263 5.14 4.87 6.15
CA ALA A 263 5.55 5.69 5.02
C ALA A 263 4.66 6.92 4.83
N ALA A 264 3.33 6.76 4.95
CA ALA A 264 2.37 7.85 4.83
C ALA A 264 2.65 9.01 5.81
N THR A 265 3.24 8.72 6.98
CA THR A 265 3.72 9.76 7.90
C THR A 265 4.86 10.57 7.31
N ILE A 266 5.82 9.93 6.64
CA ILE A 266 6.95 10.62 5.99
C ILE A 266 6.45 11.44 4.79
N LEU A 267 5.51 10.89 4.01
CA LEU A 267 4.93 11.61 2.86
C LEU A 267 4.18 12.87 3.29
N GLY A 268 3.56 12.87 4.47
CA GLY A 268 2.93 14.07 5.00
C GLY A 268 3.87 15.23 5.23
N LEU A 269 5.17 14.97 5.43
CA LEU A 269 6.16 16.03 5.62
C LEU A 269 6.33 16.90 4.37
N VAL A 270 6.10 16.34 3.18
CA VAL A 270 6.21 17.03 1.89
C VAL A 270 4.86 17.58 1.39
N GLY A 271 3.83 17.57 2.24
CA GLY A 271 2.51 18.10 1.90
C GLY A 271 1.53 17.08 1.31
N ALA A 272 1.85 15.78 1.36
CA ALA A 272 0.96 14.71 0.90
C ALA A 272 -0.12 14.31 1.92
N GLY A 273 -0.40 15.16 2.93
CA GLY A 273 -1.45 14.95 3.93
C GLY A 273 -1.07 14.04 5.11
N GLY A 274 -2.04 13.70 5.96
CA GLY A 274 -1.87 12.84 7.11
C GLY A 274 -1.07 13.45 8.27
N VAL A 275 -0.74 12.63 9.27
CA VAL A 275 -0.08 13.07 10.51
C VAL A 275 1.28 13.72 10.29
N GLY A 276 1.99 13.38 9.22
CA GLY A 276 3.23 14.03 8.81
C GLY A 276 3.08 15.54 8.60
N PHE A 277 1.97 15.96 8.01
CA PHE A 277 1.69 17.38 7.80
C PHE A 277 1.65 18.15 9.13
N LEU A 278 1.01 17.55 10.13
CA LEU A 278 0.89 18.13 11.46
C LEU A 278 2.24 18.15 12.20
N LEU A 279 3.07 17.11 12.02
CA LEU A 279 4.44 17.08 12.54
C LEU A 279 5.28 18.22 11.95
N THR A 280 5.27 18.42 10.63
CA THR A 280 5.96 19.54 9.97
C THR A 280 5.45 20.88 10.48
N LYS A 281 4.13 21.04 10.64
CA LYS A 281 3.54 22.26 11.20
C LYS A 281 4.09 22.57 12.59
N TYR A 282 4.05 21.62 13.51
CA TYR A 282 4.54 21.85 14.88
C TYR A 282 6.05 22.06 14.94
N LEU A 283 6.81 21.36 14.09
CA LEU A 283 8.25 21.55 13.98
C LEU A 283 8.59 22.97 13.49
N ASN A 284 7.92 23.45 12.44
CA ASN A 284 8.14 24.79 11.88
C ASN A 284 7.71 25.92 12.83
N LEU A 285 6.71 25.66 13.68
CA LEU A 285 6.24 26.61 14.71
C LEU A 285 7.01 26.48 16.04
N PHE A 286 8.03 25.62 16.12
CA PHE A 286 8.76 25.31 17.36
C PHE A 286 7.86 24.88 18.54
N GLN A 287 6.71 24.25 18.23
CA GLN A 287 5.72 23.74 19.18
C GLN A 287 6.08 22.32 19.64
N PHE A 288 7.18 22.20 20.39
CA PHE A 288 7.75 20.89 20.76
C PHE A 288 6.87 20.04 21.68
N LYS A 289 5.98 20.66 22.48
CA LYS A 289 5.05 19.93 23.36
C LYS A 289 4.00 19.19 22.53
N GLU A 290 3.41 19.89 21.57
CA GLU A 290 2.43 19.38 20.61
C GLU A 290 3.07 18.37 19.66
N LEU A 291 4.29 18.63 19.20
CA LEU A 291 5.09 17.70 18.41
C LEU A 291 5.28 16.37 19.16
N MET A 292 5.75 16.42 20.41
CA MET A 292 6.01 15.21 21.21
C MET A 292 4.72 14.43 21.49
N GLY A 293 3.62 15.11 21.82
CA GLY A 293 2.31 14.48 21.98
C GLY A 293 1.85 13.77 20.70
N THR A 294 2.08 14.38 19.54
CA THR A 294 1.76 13.79 18.23
C THR A 294 2.60 12.54 17.95
N VAL A 295 3.91 12.59 18.21
CA VAL A 295 4.81 11.44 18.02
C VAL A 295 4.42 10.27 18.93
N ILE A 296 4.11 10.52 20.21
CA ILE A 296 3.67 9.47 21.14
C ILE A 296 2.38 8.79 20.64
N LEU A 297 1.38 9.59 20.25
CA LEU A 297 0.13 9.05 19.71
C LEU A 297 0.33 8.27 18.42
N LEU A 298 1.21 8.74 17.53
CA LEU A 298 1.58 8.02 16.32
C LEU A 298 2.22 6.66 16.63
N VAL A 299 3.18 6.62 17.56
CA VAL A 299 3.84 5.37 17.98
C VAL A 299 2.83 4.38 18.55
N VAL A 300 1.91 4.85 19.40
CA VAL A 300 0.83 4.01 19.94
C VAL A 300 -0.05 3.48 18.81
N ALA A 301 -0.48 4.34 17.87
CA ALA A 301 -1.33 3.94 16.76
C ALA A 301 -0.67 2.90 15.85
N VAL A 302 0.59 3.12 15.45
CA VAL A 302 1.36 2.17 14.63
C VAL A 302 1.54 0.84 15.37
N THR A 303 1.88 0.88 16.66
CA THR A 303 2.04 -0.34 17.47
C THR A 303 0.74 -1.16 17.53
N VAL A 304 -0.42 -0.51 17.67
CA VAL A 304 -1.72 -1.19 17.67
C VAL A 304 -1.98 -1.84 16.30
N ILE A 305 -1.65 -1.16 15.20
CA ILE A 305 -1.80 -1.68 13.83
C ILE A 305 -0.88 -2.89 13.60
N ASP A 306 0.38 -2.83 14.02
CA ASP A 306 1.34 -3.95 13.91
C ASP A 306 0.78 -5.17 14.65
N ARG A 307 0.32 -5.00 15.90
CA ARG A 307 -0.23 -6.09 16.72
C ARG A 307 -1.50 -6.69 16.13
N PHE A 308 -2.36 -5.85 15.57
CA PHE A 308 -3.56 -6.32 14.87
C PHE A 308 -3.20 -7.10 13.60
N SER A 309 -2.23 -6.61 12.83
CA SER A 309 -1.73 -7.27 11.61
C SER A 309 -1.10 -8.63 11.91
N ASP A 310 -0.33 -8.74 13.00
CA ASP A 310 0.23 -10.00 13.49
C ASP A 310 -0.85 -11.00 13.91
N TYR A 311 -1.89 -10.53 14.60
CA TYR A 311 -3.01 -11.37 14.99
C TYR A 311 -3.76 -11.92 13.77
N LEU A 312 -4.02 -11.07 12.76
CA LEU A 312 -4.63 -11.52 11.51
C LEU A 312 -3.76 -12.55 10.80
N ARG A 313 -2.44 -12.30 10.70
CA ARG A 313 -1.51 -13.22 10.04
C ARG A 313 -1.56 -14.61 10.66
N LYS A 314 -1.49 -14.72 12.00
CA LYS A 314 -1.55 -16.01 12.72
C LYS A 314 -2.87 -16.76 12.57
N LYS A 315 -3.95 -16.04 12.25
CA LYS A 315 -5.29 -16.64 12.11
C LYS A 315 -5.55 -17.14 10.68
N PHE A 316 -4.99 -16.47 9.68
CA PHE A 316 -5.28 -16.73 8.26
C PHE A 316 -4.16 -17.48 7.52
N ILE A 317 -2.95 -17.55 8.08
CA ILE A 317 -1.76 -18.22 7.52
C ILE A 317 -1.26 -19.23 8.54
#